data_AF-A0A6B0XDS7-F1
#
_entry.id   AF-A0A6B0XDS7-F1
#
_cell.length_a   1.000
_cell.length_b   1.000
_cell.length_c   1.000
_cell.angle_alpha   90.00
_cell.angle_beta   90.00
_cell.angle_gamma   90.00
#
_symmetry.space_group_name_H-M   'P 1'
#
loop_
_entity.id
_entity.type
_entity.pdbx_description
1 polymer ?
#
loop_
_entity_poly.entity_id
_entity_poly.type
_entity_poly.pdbx_seq_one_letter_code
_entity_poly.pdbx_strand_id
1 'polypeptide(L)'
;MEAEHVVLVVGKEKDVRGGWKTATLGELTDNFDSVRVPVKRADRRPGPYPYYGASGIVDSVNDYLFDGEYLLIAEDGENLRTRNTPIAFLANGKFWVNNHAHIVRGNRKANTRYLMYALSELDVSGYLTGSTMPKLTQGNMNRISLLTPPMSEQRAIAHILGTLDDKIELNRRMNETLEEMARALFKSWFVDFDPVRAKMEGRDTGLPPDVAALFPDRLVESELGEIPEGWEVKALG
;
A
#
# COMPACT_ATOMS: atom_id res chain seq x y z
N MET A 1 18.22 -18.96 16.31
CA MET A 1 18.90 -18.29 15.19
C MET A 1 18.31 -16.90 15.13
N GLU A 2 19.04 -15.92 15.68
CA GLU A 2 18.63 -14.51 15.63
C GLU A 2 18.86 -14.00 14.19
N ALA A 3 17.87 -13.28 13.66
CA ALA A 3 17.98 -12.62 12.37
C ALA A 3 18.90 -11.41 12.51
N GLU A 4 20.05 -11.42 11.84
CA GLU A 4 20.86 -10.22 11.67
C GLU A 4 20.05 -9.18 10.88
N HIS A 5 19.61 -8.14 11.57
CA HIS A 5 19.12 -6.92 10.94
C HIS A 5 20.27 -6.28 10.17
N VAL A 6 20.22 -6.32 8.84
CA VAL A 6 21.07 -5.47 8.00
C VAL A 6 20.53 -4.04 8.09
N VAL A 7 20.97 -3.32 9.11
CA VAL A 7 20.70 -1.89 9.24
C VAL A 7 21.64 -1.17 8.26
N LEU A 8 21.08 -0.53 7.22
CA LEU A 8 21.79 0.46 6.42
C LEU A 8 22.00 1.72 7.26
N VAL A 9 22.96 1.67 8.20
CA VAL A 9 23.35 2.81 9.03
C VAL A 9 24.08 3.81 8.15
N VAL A 10 23.41 4.88 7.72
CA VAL A 10 24.08 6.06 7.15
C VAL A 10 24.58 6.94 8.30
N GLY A 11 25.67 6.49 8.92
CA GLY A 11 26.52 7.32 9.76
C GLY A 11 27.58 7.99 8.91
N LYS A 12 27.85 9.28 9.14
CA LYS A 12 28.94 10.03 8.52
C LYS A 12 30.23 9.21 8.54
N GLU A 13 30.75 8.91 7.35
CA GLU A 13 31.99 8.18 7.08
C GLU A 13 32.15 6.85 7.85
N LYS A 14 31.72 5.75 7.23
CA LYS A 14 32.38 4.44 7.39
C LYS A 14 32.07 3.56 6.19
N ASP A 15 33.14 3.23 5.49
CA ASP A 15 33.29 2.23 4.43
C ASP A 15 32.15 1.19 4.40
N VAL A 16 31.14 1.46 3.57
CA VAL A 16 30.08 0.49 3.27
C VAL A 16 30.77 -0.61 2.48
N ARG A 17 30.91 -1.80 3.09
CA ARG A 17 31.54 -2.98 2.48
C ARG A 17 31.07 -3.12 1.02
N GLY A 18 31.93 -2.75 0.06
CA GLY A 18 31.60 -2.81 -1.38
C GLY A 18 32.01 -1.61 -2.25
N GLY A 19 32.55 -0.51 -1.67
CA GLY A 19 33.03 0.62 -2.47
C GLY A 19 31.92 1.42 -3.17
N TRP A 20 30.71 1.41 -2.60
CA TRP A 20 29.58 2.18 -3.10
C TRP A 20 29.87 3.68 -3.03
N LYS A 21 29.51 4.39 -4.10
CA LYS A 21 29.68 5.84 -4.18
C LYS A 21 28.44 6.53 -3.63
N THR A 22 28.60 7.76 -3.17
CA THR A 22 27.47 8.64 -2.88
C THR A 22 27.18 9.54 -4.08
N ALA A 23 25.90 9.82 -4.30
CA ALA A 23 25.46 10.82 -5.26
C ALA A 23 24.16 11.47 -4.76
N THR A 24 23.91 12.69 -5.21
CA THR A 24 22.70 13.41 -4.83
C THR A 24 21.51 12.96 -5.68
N LEU A 25 20.30 13.00 -5.13
CA LEU A 25 19.09 12.60 -5.83
C LEU A 25 18.89 13.39 -7.14
N GLY A 26 19.30 14.67 -7.18
CA GLY A 26 19.29 15.49 -8.39
C GLY A 26 20.25 14.99 -9.49
N GLU A 27 21.34 14.32 -9.13
CA GLU A 27 22.25 13.70 -10.11
C GLU A 27 21.77 12.33 -10.60
N LEU A 28 20.91 11.68 -9.81
CA LEU A 28 20.41 10.33 -10.04
C LEU A 28 19.07 10.30 -10.78
N THR A 29 18.39 11.44 -10.91
CA THR A 29 17.03 11.51 -11.46
C THR A 29 16.86 12.54 -12.56
N ASP A 30 15.91 12.25 -13.45
CA ASP A 30 15.28 13.23 -14.32
C ASP A 30 13.98 13.71 -13.64
N ASN A 31 13.80 15.02 -13.50
CA ASN A 31 12.66 15.63 -12.80
C ASN A 31 11.58 16.11 -13.78
N PHE A 32 10.31 15.84 -13.47
CA PHE A 32 9.15 16.13 -14.31
C PHE A 32 8.14 17.07 -13.63
N ASP A 33 8.55 17.74 -12.54
CA ASP A 33 7.67 18.60 -11.74
C ASP A 33 7.00 19.70 -12.57
N SER A 34 7.72 20.22 -13.58
CA SER A 34 7.25 21.27 -14.49
C SER A 34 6.16 20.80 -15.47
N VAL A 35 5.98 19.49 -15.66
CA VAL A 35 4.97 18.90 -16.54
C VAL A 35 3.62 18.75 -15.83
N ARG A 36 3.59 18.80 -14.50
CA ARG A 36 2.36 18.65 -13.72
C ARG A 36 1.40 19.81 -13.95
N VAL A 37 0.11 19.49 -14.05
CA VAL A 37 -0.98 20.48 -14.07
C VAL A 37 -2.01 20.10 -13.00
N PRO A 38 -2.01 20.69 -11.80
CA PRO A 38 -2.93 20.26 -10.74
C PRO A 38 -4.40 20.56 -11.11
N VAL A 39 -5.28 19.59 -10.88
CA VAL A 39 -6.73 19.71 -11.11
C VAL A 39 -7.44 19.80 -9.75
N LYS A 40 -8.17 20.91 -9.54
CA LYS A 40 -8.96 21.09 -8.32
C LYS A 40 -10.04 20.03 -8.25
N ARG A 41 -10.40 19.61 -7.03
CA ARG A 41 -11.41 18.54 -6.82
C ARG A 41 -12.73 18.81 -7.55
N ALA A 42 -13.21 20.05 -7.58
CA ALA A 42 -14.45 20.42 -8.27
C ALA A 42 -14.39 20.29 -9.80
N ASP A 43 -13.19 20.34 -10.38
CA ASP A 43 -12.97 20.28 -11.83
C ASP A 43 -12.57 18.87 -12.31
N ARG A 44 -12.36 17.93 -11.38
CA ARG A 44 -12.03 16.54 -11.70
C ARG A 44 -13.23 15.86 -12.31
N ARG A 45 -13.03 15.30 -13.50
CA ARG A 45 -14.02 14.48 -14.19
C ARG A 45 -13.73 13.01 -13.90
N PRO A 46 -14.67 12.24 -13.33
CA PRO A 46 -14.45 10.84 -13.01
C PRO A 46 -14.03 10.02 -14.24
N GLY A 47 -13.07 9.13 -14.06
CA GLY A 47 -12.63 8.20 -15.10
C GLY A 47 -11.63 7.17 -14.59
N PRO A 48 -10.99 6.40 -15.48
CA PRO A 48 -10.26 5.21 -15.09
C PRO A 48 -8.82 5.48 -14.60
N TYR A 49 -8.31 6.70 -14.75
CA TYR A 49 -6.89 6.99 -14.47
C TYR A 49 -6.70 7.49 -13.04
N PRO A 50 -5.76 6.94 -12.27
CA PRO A 50 -5.51 7.39 -10.91
C PRO A 50 -5.00 8.83 -10.87
N TYR A 51 -5.50 9.59 -9.90
CA TYR A 51 -5.02 10.92 -9.55
C TYR A 51 -4.24 10.86 -8.24
N TYR A 52 -2.94 11.10 -8.31
CA TYR A 52 -2.01 10.99 -7.19
C TYR A 52 -1.86 12.31 -6.41
N GLY A 53 -1.65 12.17 -5.10
CA GLY A 53 -1.18 13.22 -4.19
C GLY A 53 0.07 12.80 -3.42
N ALA A 54 0.35 13.48 -2.30
CA ALA A 54 1.56 13.25 -1.49
C ALA A 54 1.67 11.84 -0.87
N SER A 55 0.55 11.14 -0.69
CA SER A 55 0.47 9.86 0.03
C SER A 55 -0.17 8.74 -0.79
N GLY A 56 -0.12 8.84 -2.13
CA GLY A 56 -0.68 7.84 -3.03
C GLY A 56 -1.88 8.34 -3.81
N ILE A 57 -2.75 7.41 -4.24
CA ILE A 57 -3.95 7.71 -5.03
C ILE A 57 -4.99 8.40 -4.15
N VAL A 58 -5.49 9.55 -4.58
CA VAL A 58 -6.51 10.33 -3.85
C VAL A 58 -7.84 10.44 -4.61
N ASP A 59 -7.86 10.11 -5.90
CA ASP A 59 -9.04 10.19 -6.75
C ASP A 59 -8.82 9.40 -8.06
N SER A 60 -9.82 9.38 -8.95
CA SER A 60 -9.66 8.90 -10.33
C SER A 60 -10.27 9.88 -11.34
N VAL A 61 -9.56 10.11 -12.44
CA VAL A 61 -9.86 11.12 -13.46
C VAL A 61 -9.96 10.53 -14.87
N ASN A 62 -10.61 11.25 -15.77
CA ASN A 62 -10.88 10.80 -17.14
C ASN A 62 -9.76 11.07 -18.15
N ASP A 63 -8.66 11.67 -17.73
CA ASP A 63 -7.50 11.97 -18.58
C ASP A 63 -6.19 11.78 -17.79
N TYR A 64 -5.04 11.82 -18.46
CA TYR A 64 -3.73 11.58 -17.87
C TYR A 64 -2.65 12.48 -18.49
N LEU A 65 -1.60 12.76 -17.71
CA LEU A 65 -0.43 13.50 -18.18
C LEU A 65 0.82 12.63 -18.28
N PHE A 66 0.85 11.52 -17.57
CA PHE A 66 2.01 10.66 -17.48
C PHE A 66 1.63 9.25 -17.92
N ASP A 67 2.52 8.60 -18.66
CA ASP A 67 2.44 7.20 -19.04
C ASP A 67 3.81 6.53 -18.84
N GLY A 68 3.84 5.47 -18.03
CA GLY A 68 5.04 4.69 -17.71
C GLY A 68 5.36 4.65 -16.21
N GLU A 69 6.58 4.21 -15.88
CA GLU A 69 7.05 4.10 -14.50
C GLU A 69 7.73 5.40 -14.05
N TYR A 70 7.28 5.94 -12.92
CA TYR A 70 7.84 7.13 -12.26
C TYR A 70 7.88 6.92 -10.75
N LEU A 71 8.79 7.63 -10.09
CA LEU A 71 8.87 7.74 -8.65
C LEU A 71 8.19 9.04 -8.22
N LEU A 72 7.17 8.91 -7.37
CA LEU A 72 6.51 10.02 -6.71
C LEU A 72 7.06 10.19 -5.30
N ILE A 73 7.39 11.41 -4.91
CA ILE A 73 7.94 11.74 -3.59
C ILE A 73 7.11 12.86 -2.97
N ALA A 74 6.65 12.70 -1.73
CA ALA A 74 5.86 13.72 -1.03
C ALA A 74 6.60 15.08 -1.00
N GLU A 75 5.93 16.15 -1.45
CA GLU A 75 6.46 17.52 -1.42
C GLU A 75 6.09 18.21 -0.12
N ASP A 76 4.87 18.02 0.39
CA ASP A 76 4.41 18.57 1.66
C ASP A 76 3.40 17.66 2.37
N GLY A 77 3.14 17.99 3.63
CA GLY A 77 2.20 17.27 4.49
C GLY A 77 2.86 16.65 5.70
N GLU A 78 2.13 16.58 6.82
CA GLU A 78 2.63 16.11 8.12
C GLU A 78 3.29 14.72 8.07
N ASN A 79 2.87 13.90 7.09
CA ASN A 79 3.45 12.58 6.84
C ASN A 79 4.97 12.60 6.57
N LEU A 80 5.54 13.71 6.09
CA LEU A 80 6.99 13.87 5.93
C LEU A 80 7.75 13.73 7.26
N ARG A 81 7.11 14.08 8.39
CA ARG A 81 7.65 13.90 9.74
C ARG A 81 7.18 12.60 10.38
N THR A 82 5.88 12.32 10.36
CA THR A 82 5.31 11.17 11.09
C THR A 82 5.64 9.83 10.45
N ARG A 83 5.85 9.79 9.13
CA ARG A 83 6.15 8.57 8.36
C ARG A 83 5.10 7.47 8.52
N ASN A 84 3.84 7.83 8.76
CA ASN A 84 2.73 6.87 8.86
C ASN A 84 2.44 6.16 7.52
N THR A 85 2.74 6.83 6.41
CA THR A 85 2.67 6.28 5.05
C THR A 85 3.99 6.51 4.32
N PRO A 86 4.32 5.69 3.30
CA PRO A 86 5.52 5.91 2.50
C PRO A 86 5.56 7.33 1.93
N ILE A 87 6.72 7.99 2.03
CA ILE A 87 6.94 9.32 1.42
C ILE A 87 7.37 9.22 -0.04
N ALA A 88 7.65 8.01 -0.51
CA ALA A 88 8.17 7.70 -1.84
C ALA A 88 7.49 6.42 -2.34
N PHE A 89 6.92 6.44 -3.53
CA PHE A 89 6.21 5.30 -4.11
C PHE A 89 6.20 5.36 -5.64
N LEU A 90 6.07 4.19 -6.28
CA LEU A 90 6.02 4.11 -7.74
C LEU A 90 4.60 4.38 -8.27
N ALA A 91 4.52 5.16 -9.34
CA ALA A 91 3.35 5.27 -10.20
C ALA A 91 3.65 4.60 -11.54
N ASN A 92 2.69 3.80 -12.03
CA ASN A 92 2.85 2.98 -13.24
C ASN A 92 1.65 3.12 -14.16
N GLY A 93 1.91 3.10 -15.47
CA GLY A 93 0.88 3.23 -16.50
C GLY A 93 0.42 4.67 -16.64
N LYS A 94 -0.86 4.87 -16.99
CA LYS A 94 -1.45 6.17 -17.27
C LYS A 94 -2.01 6.80 -16.01
N PHE A 95 -1.54 7.99 -15.64
CA PHE A 95 -1.98 8.67 -14.44
C PHE A 95 -1.83 10.19 -14.50
N TRP A 96 -2.40 10.84 -13.48
CA TRP A 96 -2.23 12.26 -13.22
C TRP A 96 -1.71 12.45 -11.79
N VAL A 97 -0.87 13.45 -11.53
CA VAL A 97 -0.37 13.79 -10.18
C VAL A 97 -0.53 15.28 -9.89
N ASN A 98 -0.88 15.61 -8.64
CA ASN A 98 -1.01 16.99 -8.18
C ASN A 98 0.35 17.62 -7.80
N ASN A 99 0.35 18.86 -7.35
CA ASN A 99 1.54 19.61 -6.95
C ASN A 99 2.06 19.32 -5.52
N HIS A 100 1.46 18.36 -4.81
CA HIS A 100 1.89 17.94 -3.46
C HIS A 100 2.81 16.72 -3.50
N ALA A 101 3.15 16.22 -4.68
CA ALA A 101 4.15 15.18 -4.88
C ALA A 101 5.10 15.56 -6.02
N HIS A 102 6.40 15.49 -5.76
CA HIS A 102 7.44 15.48 -6.78
C HIS A 102 7.29 14.28 -7.71
N ILE A 103 7.61 14.44 -8.99
CA ILE A 103 7.64 13.36 -9.96
C ILE A 103 9.03 13.29 -10.61
N VAL A 104 9.70 12.16 -10.41
CA VAL A 104 11.04 11.92 -10.91
C VAL A 104 11.16 10.54 -11.54
N ARG A 105 12.19 10.32 -12.34
CA ARG A 105 12.57 9.01 -12.87
C ARG A 105 14.05 8.79 -12.67
N GLY A 106 14.47 7.59 -12.27
CA GLY A 106 15.88 7.23 -12.21
C GLY A 106 16.53 7.33 -13.60
N ASN A 107 17.69 7.98 -13.68
CA ASN A 107 18.41 8.16 -14.93
C ASN A 107 19.42 7.01 -15.16
N ARG A 108 20.36 7.17 -16.11
CA ARG A 108 21.40 6.17 -16.40
C ARG A 108 22.27 5.72 -15.21
N LYS A 109 22.27 6.49 -14.11
CA LYS A 109 23.02 6.21 -12.88
C LYS A 109 22.19 5.49 -11.81
N ALA A 110 20.85 5.57 -11.88
CA ALA A 110 19.99 4.99 -10.85
C ALA A 110 18.76 4.29 -11.39
N ASN A 111 18.44 3.13 -10.81
CA ASN A 111 17.16 2.47 -11.02
C ASN A 111 16.05 3.15 -10.20
N THR A 112 14.91 3.46 -10.83
CA THR A 112 13.78 4.16 -10.19
C THR A 112 13.25 3.43 -8.94
N ARG A 113 13.07 2.11 -9.03
CA ARG A 113 12.59 1.28 -7.90
C ARG A 113 13.62 1.19 -6.78
N TYR A 114 14.92 1.13 -7.11
CA TYR A 114 15.98 1.23 -6.09
C TYR A 114 15.91 2.55 -5.31
N LEU A 115 15.73 3.68 -6.01
CA LEU A 115 15.60 5.00 -5.36
C LEU A 115 14.40 5.07 -4.42
N MET A 116 13.28 4.44 -4.77
CA MET A 116 12.12 4.32 -3.89
C MET A 116 12.52 3.66 -2.55
N TYR A 117 13.16 2.49 -2.61
CA TYR A 117 13.59 1.78 -1.40
C TYR A 117 14.64 2.56 -0.60
N ALA A 118 15.61 3.18 -1.28
CA ALA A 118 16.63 3.98 -0.63
C ALA A 118 16.05 5.20 0.11
N LEU A 119 14.97 5.79 -0.41
CA LEU A 119 14.28 6.92 0.23
C LEU A 119 13.34 6.51 1.37
N SER A 120 12.74 5.32 1.30
CA SER A 120 11.85 4.82 2.35
C SER A 120 12.55 4.74 3.71
N GLU A 121 13.83 4.35 3.73
CA GLU A 121 14.62 4.20 4.95
C GLU A 121 15.39 5.48 5.35
N LEU A 122 15.43 6.49 4.48
CA LEU A 122 16.23 7.69 4.73
C LEU A 122 15.50 8.64 5.68
N ASP A 123 16.19 9.13 6.72
CA ASP A 123 15.72 10.28 7.48
C ASP A 123 15.85 11.57 6.66
N VAL A 124 14.71 12.10 6.20
CA VAL A 124 14.64 13.35 5.44
C VAL A 124 14.49 14.59 6.31
N SER A 125 14.43 14.47 7.64
CA SER A 125 14.10 15.58 8.56
C SER A 125 15.02 16.79 8.38
N GLY A 126 16.31 16.54 8.10
CA GLY A 126 17.31 17.59 7.83
C GLY A 126 17.12 18.34 6.50
N TYR A 127 16.26 17.85 5.61
CA TYR A 127 15.94 18.44 4.31
C TYR A 127 14.58 19.16 4.32
N LEU A 128 13.80 19.02 5.39
CA LEU A 128 12.48 19.63 5.50
C LEU A 128 12.58 21.12 5.83
N THR A 129 11.65 21.88 5.27
CA THR A 129 11.41 23.30 5.57
C THR A 129 9.98 23.48 6.07
N GLY A 130 9.64 24.67 6.56
CA GLY A 130 8.32 24.95 7.10
C GLY A 130 8.15 24.51 8.56
N SER A 131 7.78 25.48 9.41
CA SER A 131 7.57 25.25 10.84
C SER A 131 6.22 24.58 11.12
N THR A 132 5.14 25.06 10.49
CA THR A 132 3.77 24.55 10.71
C THR A 132 3.40 23.37 9.84
N MET A 133 3.78 23.39 8.56
CA MET A 133 3.58 22.27 7.64
C MET A 133 4.94 21.92 7.04
N PRO A 134 5.47 20.70 7.27
CA PRO A 134 6.73 20.30 6.68
C PRO A 134 6.61 20.25 5.16
N LYS A 135 7.66 20.74 4.50
CA LYS A 135 7.79 20.79 3.05
C LYS A 135 9.19 20.39 2.63
N LEU A 136 9.28 19.37 1.79
CA LEU A 136 10.48 19.01 1.07
C LEU A 136 10.46 19.79 -0.25
N THR A 137 11.22 20.88 -0.35
CA THR A 137 11.28 21.64 -1.61
C THR A 137 12.06 20.85 -2.67
N GLN A 138 11.80 21.10 -3.96
CA GLN A 138 12.57 20.48 -5.05
C GLN A 138 14.09 20.68 -4.87
N GLY A 139 14.50 21.87 -4.44
CA GLY A 139 15.91 22.18 -4.17
C GLY A 139 16.51 21.34 -3.04
N ASN A 140 15.76 21.09 -1.97
CA ASN A 140 16.21 20.23 -0.87
C ASN A 140 16.13 18.74 -1.23
N MET A 141 15.09 18.32 -1.94
CA MET A 141 14.99 16.97 -2.50
C MET A 141 16.22 16.63 -3.34
N ASN A 142 16.63 17.55 -4.24
CA ASN A 142 17.79 17.33 -5.10
C ASN A 142 19.12 17.20 -4.33
N ARG A 143 19.19 17.69 -3.08
CA ARG A 143 20.39 17.61 -2.21
C ARG A 143 20.43 16.35 -1.36
N ILE A 144 19.37 15.55 -1.35
CA ILE A 144 19.35 14.27 -0.65
C ILE A 144 20.50 13.39 -1.15
N SER A 145 21.37 12.97 -0.24
CA SER A 145 22.53 12.14 -0.57
C SER A 145 22.18 10.66 -0.38
N LEU A 146 22.37 9.85 -1.41
CA LEU A 146 22.08 8.42 -1.40
C LEU A 146 23.33 7.62 -1.75
N LEU A 147 23.43 6.44 -1.14
CA LEU A 147 24.35 5.42 -1.62
C LEU A 147 23.92 4.99 -3.02
N THR A 148 24.89 4.82 -3.90
CA THR A 148 24.69 4.50 -5.31
C THR A 148 25.58 3.30 -5.66
N PRO A 149 25.10 2.06 -5.42
CA PRO A 149 25.74 0.85 -5.91
C PRO A 149 25.88 0.86 -7.44
N PRO A 150 26.69 -0.03 -8.02
CA PRO A 150 26.63 -0.33 -9.45
C PRO A 150 25.19 -0.69 -9.89
N MET A 151 24.84 -0.34 -11.13
CA MET A 151 23.48 -0.54 -11.66
C MET A 151 22.98 -2.00 -11.56
N SER A 152 23.87 -2.98 -11.68
CA SER A 152 23.55 -4.41 -11.49
C SER A 152 23.08 -4.72 -10.07
N GLU A 153 23.76 -4.18 -9.06
CA GLU A 153 23.41 -4.34 -7.65
C GLU A 153 22.12 -3.58 -7.32
N GLN A 154 21.94 -2.37 -7.84
CA GLN A 154 20.68 -1.63 -7.67
C GLN A 154 19.48 -2.43 -8.19
N ARG A 155 19.61 -3.06 -9.37
CA ARG A 155 18.56 -3.92 -9.94
C ARG A 155 18.32 -5.17 -9.10
N ALA A 156 19.38 -5.80 -8.60
CA ALA A 156 19.26 -6.97 -7.73
C ALA A 156 18.53 -6.62 -6.42
N ILE A 157 18.90 -5.52 -5.78
CA ILE A 157 18.24 -5.01 -4.57
C ILE A 157 16.77 -4.71 -4.85
N ALA A 158 16.49 -3.94 -5.90
CA ALA A 158 15.13 -3.58 -6.28
C ALA A 158 14.27 -4.80 -6.65
N HIS A 159 14.86 -5.83 -7.25
CA HIS A 159 14.18 -7.07 -7.57
C HIS A 159 13.84 -7.86 -6.31
N ILE A 160 14.81 -8.09 -5.41
CA ILE A 160 14.59 -8.85 -4.18
C ILE A 160 13.53 -8.16 -3.31
N LEU A 161 13.68 -6.86 -3.04
CA LEU A 161 12.70 -6.12 -2.24
C LEU A 161 11.34 -6.07 -2.92
N GLY A 162 11.30 -5.88 -4.25
CA GLY A 162 10.07 -5.93 -5.04
C GLY A 162 9.33 -7.25 -4.90
N THR A 163 10.04 -8.38 -5.00
CA THR A 163 9.40 -9.70 -4.85
C THR A 163 8.83 -9.94 -3.45
N LEU A 164 9.39 -9.32 -2.42
CA LEU A 164 8.86 -9.39 -1.07
C LEU A 164 7.60 -8.52 -0.92
N ASP A 165 7.61 -7.31 -1.46
CA ASP A 165 6.43 -6.43 -1.47
C ASP A 165 5.26 -7.04 -2.23
N ASP A 166 5.52 -7.64 -3.41
CA ASP A 166 4.51 -8.35 -4.21
C ASP A 166 3.87 -9.48 -3.39
N LYS A 167 4.67 -10.21 -2.60
CA LYS A 167 4.18 -11.28 -1.73
C LYS A 167 3.36 -10.75 -0.56
N ILE A 168 3.76 -9.63 0.05
CA ILE A 168 3.02 -8.97 1.12
C ILE A 168 1.65 -8.53 0.61
N GLU A 169 1.60 -7.89 -0.55
CA GLU A 169 0.36 -7.42 -1.17
C GLU A 169 -0.56 -8.58 -1.53
N LEU A 170 -0.03 -9.67 -2.10
CA LEU A 170 -0.80 -10.88 -2.37
C LEU A 170 -1.40 -11.47 -1.08
N ASN A 171 -0.62 -11.54 0.00
CA ASN A 171 -1.09 -12.05 1.28
C ASN A 171 -2.19 -11.17 1.89
N ARG A 172 -2.09 -9.84 1.75
CA ARG A 172 -3.14 -8.91 2.22
C ARG A 172 -4.46 -9.14 1.48
N ARG A 173 -4.43 -9.23 0.15
CA ARG A 173 -5.64 -9.52 -0.65
C ARG A 173 -6.25 -10.88 -0.31
N MET A 174 -5.40 -11.89 -0.07
CA MET A 174 -5.86 -13.20 0.37
C MET A 174 -6.56 -13.10 1.73
N ASN A 175 -6.00 -12.35 2.69
CA ASN A 175 -6.63 -12.14 4.00
C ASN A 175 -7.97 -11.39 3.88
N GLU A 176 -8.05 -10.35 3.06
CA GLU A 176 -9.31 -9.63 2.79
C GLU A 176 -10.38 -10.57 2.22
N THR A 177 -10.01 -11.39 1.23
CA THR A 177 -10.93 -12.37 0.63
C THR A 177 -11.38 -13.41 1.66
N LEU A 178 -10.48 -13.92 2.50
CA LEU A 178 -10.81 -14.87 3.56
C LEU A 178 -11.73 -14.25 4.61
N GLU A 179 -11.52 -12.98 4.94
CA GLU A 179 -12.38 -12.24 5.87
C GLU A 179 -13.80 -12.05 5.28
N GLU A 180 -13.91 -11.68 4.02
CA GLU A 180 -15.19 -11.55 3.31
C GLU A 180 -15.93 -12.89 3.26
N MET A 181 -15.24 -13.98 2.92
CA MET A 181 -15.79 -15.33 2.95
C MET A 181 -16.27 -15.72 4.34
N ALA A 182 -15.47 -15.48 5.38
CA ALA A 182 -15.83 -15.78 6.76
C ALA A 182 -17.07 -14.98 7.21
N ARG A 183 -17.15 -13.69 6.88
CA ARG A 183 -18.31 -12.85 7.18
C ARG A 183 -19.56 -13.34 6.46
N ALA A 184 -19.45 -13.72 5.19
CA ALA A 184 -20.55 -14.27 4.41
C ALA A 184 -21.06 -15.60 5.00
N LEU A 185 -20.14 -16.52 5.33
CA LEU A 185 -20.48 -17.79 5.98
C LEU A 185 -21.11 -17.57 7.35
N PHE A 186 -20.55 -16.68 8.17
CA PHE A 186 -21.12 -16.36 9.49
C PHE A 186 -22.55 -15.83 9.37
N LYS A 187 -22.78 -14.88 8.45
CA LYS A 187 -24.12 -14.35 8.19
C LYS A 187 -25.08 -15.46 7.75
N SER A 188 -24.69 -16.25 6.73
CA SER A 188 -25.51 -17.35 6.22
C SER A 188 -25.84 -18.39 7.30
N TRP A 189 -24.85 -18.81 8.10
CA TRP A 189 -25.01 -19.92 9.03
C TRP A 189 -25.63 -19.53 10.36
N PHE A 190 -25.36 -18.32 10.84
CA PHE A 190 -25.66 -17.92 12.22
C PHE A 190 -26.57 -16.71 12.35
N VAL A 191 -26.90 -16.04 11.23
CA VAL A 191 -27.88 -14.94 11.21
C VAL A 191 -29.09 -15.33 10.37
N ASP A 192 -28.86 -15.82 9.16
CA ASP A 192 -29.94 -16.20 8.23
C ASP A 192 -30.39 -17.68 8.43
N PHE A 193 -29.53 -18.48 9.07
CA PHE A 193 -29.71 -19.92 9.31
C PHE A 193 -29.93 -20.75 8.03
N ASP A 194 -29.29 -20.37 6.92
CA ASP A 194 -29.47 -21.01 5.60
C ASP A 194 -29.28 -22.53 5.62
N PRO A 195 -28.29 -23.13 6.34
CA PRO A 195 -28.14 -24.58 6.37
C PRO A 195 -29.34 -25.29 7.04
N VAL A 196 -29.89 -24.70 8.10
CA VAL A 196 -31.05 -25.25 8.82
C VAL A 196 -32.30 -25.15 7.95
N ARG A 197 -32.52 -23.97 7.33
CA ARG A 197 -33.65 -23.75 6.41
C ARG A 197 -33.57 -24.66 5.19
N ALA A 198 -32.38 -24.86 4.62
CA ALA A 198 -32.19 -25.81 3.52
C ALA A 198 -32.58 -27.25 3.92
N LYS A 199 -32.20 -27.71 5.12
CA LYS A 199 -32.64 -29.02 5.65
C LYS A 199 -34.14 -29.11 5.85
N MET A 200 -34.77 -28.08 6.43
CA MET A 200 -36.24 -28.02 6.61
C MET A 200 -36.98 -28.15 5.28
N GLU A 201 -36.43 -27.55 4.23
CA GLU A 201 -36.99 -27.56 2.87
C GLU A 201 -36.60 -28.81 2.06
N GLY A 202 -35.80 -29.73 2.63
CA GLY A 202 -35.29 -30.91 1.93
C GLY A 202 -34.33 -30.58 0.78
N ARG A 203 -33.73 -29.38 0.78
CA ARG A 203 -32.74 -28.94 -0.19
C ARG A 203 -31.33 -29.33 0.25
N ASP A 204 -30.43 -29.42 -0.73
CA ASP A 204 -29.00 -29.51 -0.46
C ASP A 204 -28.52 -28.25 0.26
N THR A 205 -27.76 -28.43 1.34
CA THR A 205 -27.18 -27.33 2.13
C THR A 205 -25.97 -26.72 1.43
N GLY A 206 -25.39 -27.41 0.44
CA GLY A 206 -24.15 -27.00 -0.22
C GLY A 206 -22.91 -27.12 0.67
N LEU A 207 -23.03 -27.78 1.84
CA LEU A 207 -21.95 -27.98 2.80
C LEU A 207 -21.42 -29.42 2.73
N PRO A 208 -20.13 -29.64 3.06
CA PRO A 208 -19.60 -30.99 3.29
C PRO A 208 -20.48 -31.77 4.29
N PRO A 209 -20.70 -33.09 4.11
CA PRO A 209 -21.63 -33.85 4.94
C PRO A 209 -21.35 -33.79 6.45
N ASP A 210 -20.08 -33.78 6.83
CA ASP A 210 -19.60 -33.65 8.20
C ASP A 210 -19.95 -32.29 8.81
N VAL A 211 -19.84 -31.21 8.03
CA VAL A 211 -20.22 -29.85 8.45
C VAL A 211 -21.74 -29.70 8.48
N ALA A 212 -22.44 -30.21 7.46
CA ALA A 212 -23.90 -30.20 7.41
C ALA A 212 -24.51 -30.92 8.62
N ALA A 213 -23.88 -32.00 9.10
CA ALA A 213 -24.32 -32.74 10.28
C ALA A 213 -24.28 -31.93 11.59
N LEU A 214 -23.52 -30.83 11.65
CA LEU A 214 -23.43 -29.96 12.83
C LEU A 214 -24.66 -29.05 13.00
N PHE A 215 -25.45 -28.85 11.95
CA PHE A 215 -26.65 -28.01 12.00
C PHE A 215 -27.90 -28.85 12.30
N PRO A 216 -28.82 -28.37 13.14
CA PRO A 216 -30.11 -29.04 13.34
C PRO A 216 -30.97 -28.98 12.07
N ASP A 217 -32.08 -29.72 12.05
CA ASP A 217 -32.98 -29.84 10.90
C ASP A 217 -34.22 -28.94 10.98
N ARG A 218 -34.37 -28.15 12.06
CA ARG A 218 -35.49 -27.24 12.26
C ARG A 218 -35.13 -25.99 13.07
N LEU A 219 -35.97 -24.97 12.96
CA LEU A 219 -35.98 -23.77 13.79
C LEU A 219 -37.08 -23.86 14.86
N VAL A 220 -36.87 -23.17 15.99
CA VAL A 220 -37.80 -23.05 17.11
C VAL A 220 -37.93 -21.59 17.54
N GLU A 221 -39.11 -21.21 18.08
CA GLU A 221 -39.35 -19.86 18.59
C GLU A 221 -38.52 -19.57 19.84
N SER A 222 -37.99 -18.34 19.93
CA SER A 222 -37.24 -17.86 21.09
C SER A 222 -37.49 -16.37 21.34
N GLU A 223 -36.93 -15.85 22.44
CA GLU A 223 -36.99 -14.44 22.81
C GLU A 223 -36.36 -13.50 21.75
N LEU A 224 -35.50 -14.02 20.85
CA LEU A 224 -34.86 -13.27 19.77
C LEU A 224 -35.45 -13.59 18.37
N GLY A 225 -36.60 -14.27 18.32
CA GLY A 225 -37.21 -14.81 17.10
C GLY A 225 -36.83 -16.28 16.87
N GLU A 226 -37.03 -16.78 15.65
CA GLU A 226 -36.67 -18.15 15.29
C GLU A 226 -35.16 -18.39 15.43
N ILE A 227 -34.79 -19.46 16.14
CA ILE A 227 -33.39 -19.93 16.26
C ILE A 227 -33.30 -21.43 15.98
N PRO A 228 -32.11 -21.97 15.64
CA PRO A 228 -31.91 -23.40 15.45
C PRO A 228 -32.27 -24.23 16.70
N GLU A 229 -32.91 -25.40 16.51
CA GLU A 229 -33.24 -26.30 17.61
C GLU A 229 -31.96 -26.69 18.41
N GLY A 230 -32.06 -26.63 19.74
CA GLY A 230 -30.94 -26.90 20.66
C GLY A 230 -30.06 -25.69 20.97
N TRP A 231 -30.33 -24.53 20.38
CA TRP A 231 -29.65 -23.27 20.73
C TRP A 231 -30.35 -22.59 21.92
N GLU A 232 -29.57 -21.93 22.78
CA GLU A 232 -30.07 -21.24 23.99
C GLU A 232 -29.72 -19.75 23.95
N VAL A 233 -30.68 -18.90 24.32
CA VAL A 233 -30.45 -17.45 24.50
C VAL A 233 -29.92 -17.21 25.91
N LYS A 234 -28.72 -16.62 26.03
CA LYS A 234 -28.10 -16.25 27.31
C LYS A 234 -27.57 -14.81 27.26
N ALA A 235 -27.70 -14.08 28.37
CA ALA A 235 -27.09 -12.77 28.51
C ALA A 235 -25.56 -12.90 28.59
N LEU A 236 -24.84 -12.05 27.86
CA LEU A 236 -23.40 -11.88 28.04
C LEU A 236 -23.17 -11.04 29.29
N GLY A 237 -22.57 -11.66 30.31
CA GLY A 237 -22.24 -11.05 31.60
C GLY A 237 -20.88 -10.36 31.63
#